data_AF-A0A9J7EPU8-F1
#
_entry.id   AF-A0A9J7EPU8-F1
#
_cell.length_a   1.000
_cell.length_b   1.000
_cell.length_c   1.000
_cell.angle_alpha   90.00
_cell.angle_beta   90.00
_cell.angle_gamma   90.00
#
_symmetry.space_group_name_H-M   'P 1'
#
loop_
_entity.id
_entity.type
_entity.pdbx_description
1 polymer ?
#
loop_
_entity_poly.entity_id
_entity_poly.type
_entity_poly.pdbx_seq_one_letter_code
_entity_poly.pdbx_strand_id
1 'polypeptide(L)'
;MSLKAYEDACTRAELFGQPVPDREEFLSKHKHLDVVEFEEVEIRTAENTAMLDDQLKEGTGGLAELNTILDSTQTKINKLKGVCGTITNFFRVKMSAKDNLSYSSEPSYVGQTNYDKDYIPPTSENGSINQGLGPEDNEMTPRAGKSKQNGGDINTALDDLKKMEENSSLLGKAAAKDIGKQVNTQISKLDQLINQADRAQTSLNHQNKQMRTFLR
;
A
#
# COMPACT_ATOMS: atom_id res chain seq x y z
N MET A 1 -5.69 31.23 -4.27
CA MET A 1 -4.80 32.10 -5.09
C MET A 1 -5.47 33.44 -5.45
N SER A 2 -6.43 33.89 -4.64
CA SER A 2 -7.29 35.05 -4.94
C SER A 2 -6.56 36.40 -5.13
N LEU A 3 -5.39 36.60 -4.52
CA LEU A 3 -4.55 37.78 -4.76
C LEU A 3 -3.97 37.83 -6.18
N LYS A 4 -3.58 36.68 -6.72
CA LYS A 4 -2.97 36.58 -8.06
C LYS A 4 -4.02 36.75 -9.16
N ALA A 5 -5.22 36.22 -8.93
CA ALA A 5 -6.38 36.44 -9.79
C ALA A 5 -6.83 37.91 -9.79
N TYR A 6 -6.71 38.60 -8.64
CA TYR A 6 -6.96 40.03 -8.54
C TYR A 6 -5.92 40.86 -9.30
N GLU A 7 -4.63 40.54 -9.16
CA GLU A 7 -3.57 41.19 -9.92
C GLU A 7 -3.79 41.02 -11.44
N ASP A 8 -4.13 39.82 -11.90
CA ASP A 8 -4.44 39.57 -13.32
C ASP A 8 -5.65 40.38 -13.78
N ALA A 9 -6.71 40.45 -12.97
CA ALA A 9 -7.87 41.29 -13.27
C ALA A 9 -7.52 42.79 -13.34
N CYS A 10 -6.60 43.27 -12.51
CA CYS A 10 -6.11 44.65 -12.56
C CYS A 10 -5.32 44.92 -13.84
N THR A 11 -4.38 44.03 -14.19
CA THR A 11 -3.59 44.17 -15.43
C THR A 11 -4.47 44.10 -16.68
N ARG A 12 -5.51 43.26 -16.66
CA ARG A 12 -6.52 43.19 -17.72
C ARG A 12 -7.31 44.51 -17.81
N ALA A 13 -7.77 45.05 -16.68
CA ALA A 13 -8.52 46.30 -16.67
C ALA A 13 -7.68 47.46 -17.24
N GLU A 14 -6.39 47.54 -16.88
CA GLU A 14 -5.46 48.53 -17.41
C GLU A 14 -5.27 48.37 -18.93
N LEU A 15 -5.10 47.14 -19.42
CA LEU A 15 -4.90 46.86 -20.85
C LEU A 15 -6.13 47.22 -21.71
N PHE A 16 -7.33 47.02 -21.18
CA PHE A 16 -8.60 47.31 -21.87
C PHE A 16 -9.18 48.70 -21.55
N GLY A 17 -8.47 49.53 -20.76
CA GLY A 17 -8.93 50.86 -20.36
C GLY A 17 -10.21 50.84 -19.51
N GLN A 18 -10.47 49.75 -18.81
CA GLN A 18 -11.61 49.58 -17.92
C GLN A 18 -11.29 50.08 -16.51
N PRO A 19 -12.29 50.48 -15.72
CA PRO A 19 -12.08 50.83 -14.32
C PRO A 19 -11.50 49.65 -13.55
N VAL A 20 -10.45 49.91 -12.75
CA VAL A 20 -9.80 48.90 -11.93
C VAL A 20 -10.83 48.34 -10.93
N PRO A 21 -11.03 47.02 -10.89
CA PRO A 21 -11.98 46.41 -9.97
C PRO A 21 -11.56 46.64 -8.51
N ASP A 22 -12.53 46.92 -7.65
CA ASP A 22 -12.27 47.07 -6.21
C ASP A 22 -11.85 45.73 -5.59
N ARG A 23 -10.83 45.78 -4.73
CA ARG A 23 -10.17 44.58 -4.20
C ARG A 23 -11.10 43.78 -3.29
N GLU A 24 -11.81 44.46 -2.41
CA GLU A 24 -12.63 43.81 -1.38
C GLU A 24 -13.88 43.19 -2.00
N GLU A 25 -14.48 43.89 -2.95
CA GLU A 25 -15.63 43.43 -3.73
C GLU A 25 -15.25 42.26 -4.66
N PHE A 26 -14.09 42.32 -5.32
CA PHE A 26 -13.58 41.24 -6.17
C PHE A 26 -13.29 39.97 -5.37
N LEU A 27 -12.61 40.08 -4.23
CA LEU A 27 -12.29 38.94 -3.37
C LEU A 27 -13.56 38.31 -2.80
N SER A 28 -14.53 39.12 -2.37
CA SER A 28 -15.82 38.61 -1.86
C SER A 28 -16.60 37.89 -2.95
N LYS A 29 -16.64 38.46 -4.16
CA LYS A 29 -17.33 37.86 -5.30
C LYS A 29 -16.68 36.58 -5.77
N HIS A 30 -15.35 36.45 -5.67
CA HIS A 30 -14.58 35.27 -6.10
C HIS A 30 -14.20 34.31 -4.98
N LYS A 31 -14.75 34.48 -3.76
CA LYS A 31 -14.52 33.56 -2.63
C LYS A 31 -14.89 32.10 -2.96
N HIS A 32 -15.91 31.91 -3.79
CA HIS A 32 -16.33 30.60 -4.28
C HIS A 32 -15.30 29.94 -5.20
N LEU A 33 -14.47 30.73 -5.90
CA LEU A 33 -13.43 30.23 -6.79
C LEU A 33 -12.30 29.57 -6.00
N ASP A 34 -11.91 30.16 -4.85
CA ASP A 34 -10.93 29.55 -3.95
C ASP A 34 -11.48 28.19 -3.41
N VAL A 35 -12.77 28.09 -3.05
CA VAL A 35 -13.35 26.83 -2.53
C VAL A 35 -13.35 25.71 -3.57
N VAL A 36 -13.77 25.98 -4.81
CA VAL A 36 -13.78 24.99 -5.90
C VAL A 36 -12.36 24.54 -6.25
N GLU A 37 -11.40 25.47 -6.27
CA GLU A 37 -10.00 25.13 -6.55
C GLU A 37 -9.36 24.33 -5.40
N PHE A 38 -9.67 24.63 -4.14
CA PHE A 38 -9.25 23.83 -2.99
C PHE A 38 -9.79 22.39 -3.08
N GLU A 39 -11.07 22.23 -3.42
CA GLU A 39 -11.67 20.91 -3.61
C GLU A 39 -11.00 20.13 -4.76
N GLU A 40 -10.72 20.78 -5.89
CA GLU A 40 -10.03 20.14 -7.02
C GLU A 40 -8.58 19.73 -6.66
N VAL A 41 -7.85 20.59 -5.94
CA VAL A 41 -6.48 20.27 -5.49
C VAL A 41 -6.50 19.12 -4.48
N GLU A 42 -7.46 19.09 -3.56
CA GLU A 42 -7.62 17.99 -2.60
C GLU A 42 -7.97 16.67 -3.30
N ILE A 43 -8.89 16.68 -4.27
CA ILE A 43 -9.25 15.50 -5.07
C ILE A 43 -8.03 14.97 -5.83
N ARG A 44 -7.30 15.84 -6.55
CA ARG A 44 -6.08 15.45 -7.27
C ARG A 44 -5.00 14.91 -6.33
N THR A 45 -4.86 15.50 -5.15
CA THR A 45 -3.90 15.03 -4.15
C THR A 45 -4.29 13.66 -3.60
N ALA A 46 -5.57 13.45 -3.30
CA ALA A 46 -6.08 12.16 -2.86
C ALA A 46 -5.91 11.07 -3.93
N GLU A 47 -6.21 11.39 -5.20
CA GLU A 47 -6.02 10.50 -6.33
C GLU A 47 -4.55 10.10 -6.50
N ASN A 48 -3.63 11.08 -6.54
CA ASN A 48 -2.19 10.82 -6.60
C ASN A 48 -1.71 9.96 -5.43
N THR A 49 -2.22 10.21 -4.22
CA THR A 49 -1.86 9.45 -3.03
C THR A 49 -2.39 8.00 -3.12
N ALA A 50 -3.58 7.78 -3.67
CA ALA A 50 -4.12 6.44 -3.91
C ALA A 50 -3.28 5.67 -4.94
N MET A 51 -2.92 6.31 -6.07
CA MET A 51 -2.07 5.69 -7.09
C MET A 51 -0.69 5.30 -6.52
N LEU A 52 -0.11 6.13 -5.66
CA LEU A 52 1.15 5.81 -4.97
C LEU A 52 1.01 4.60 -4.03
N ASP A 53 -0.15 4.42 -3.39
CA ASP A 53 -0.39 3.26 -2.52
C ASP A 53 -0.40 1.94 -3.28
N ASP A 54 -1.04 1.93 -4.46
CA ASP A 54 -1.08 0.76 -5.33
C ASP A 54 0.31 0.37 -5.84
N GLN A 55 1.12 1.36 -6.24
CA GLN A 55 2.52 1.13 -6.64
C GLN A 55 3.36 0.55 -5.49
N LEU A 56 3.20 1.07 -4.27
CA LEU A 56 3.89 0.54 -3.09
C LEU A 56 3.46 -0.89 -2.77
N LYS A 57 2.17 -1.20 -2.94
CA LYS A 57 1.63 -2.54 -2.71
C LYS A 57 2.18 -3.55 -3.71
N GLU A 58 2.26 -3.19 -4.99
CA GLU A 58 2.89 -4.02 -6.03
C GLU A 58 4.37 -4.28 -5.71
N GLY A 59 5.12 -3.22 -5.38
CA GLY A 59 6.52 -3.34 -4.98
C GLY A 59 6.72 -4.23 -3.73
N THR A 60 5.80 -4.18 -2.78
CA THR A 60 5.86 -4.97 -1.54
C THR A 60 5.63 -6.46 -1.83
N GLY A 61 4.65 -6.77 -2.69
CA GLY A 61 4.42 -8.14 -3.15
C GLY A 61 5.63 -8.72 -3.86
N GLY A 62 6.21 -7.96 -4.80
CA GLY A 62 7.39 -8.38 -5.54
C GLY A 62 8.60 -8.67 -4.65
N LEU A 63 8.88 -7.82 -3.64
CA LEU A 63 9.99 -8.05 -2.70
C LEU A 63 9.73 -9.23 -1.74
N ALA A 64 8.49 -9.47 -1.33
CA ALA A 64 8.13 -10.63 -0.51
C ALA A 64 8.33 -11.94 -1.28
N GLU A 65 7.92 -11.97 -2.55
CA GLU A 65 8.16 -13.10 -3.45
C GLU A 65 9.65 -13.32 -3.68
N LEU A 66 10.42 -12.25 -3.92
CA LEU A 66 11.87 -12.30 -4.09
C LEU A 66 12.53 -12.92 -2.85
N ASN A 67 12.20 -12.46 -1.64
CA ASN A 67 12.72 -13.05 -0.41
C ASN A 67 12.35 -14.54 -0.27
N THR A 68 11.13 -14.93 -0.65
CA THR A 68 10.70 -16.35 -0.66
C THR A 68 11.53 -17.20 -1.63
N ILE A 69 11.79 -16.68 -2.84
CA ILE A 69 12.64 -17.33 -3.83
C ILE A 69 14.07 -17.50 -3.31
N LEU A 70 14.60 -16.49 -2.61
CA LEU A 70 15.93 -16.55 -2.01
C LEU A 70 16.00 -17.58 -0.89
N ASP A 71 15.01 -17.67 -0.02
CA ASP A 71 14.99 -18.67 1.05
C ASP A 71 14.92 -20.10 0.47
N SER A 72 14.12 -20.30 -0.58
CA SER A 72 14.09 -21.56 -1.35
C SER A 72 15.43 -21.87 -2.03
N THR A 73 16.08 -20.86 -2.61
CA THR A 73 17.39 -20.98 -3.26
C THR A 73 18.48 -21.33 -2.25
N GLN A 74 18.50 -20.70 -1.07
CA GLN A 74 19.43 -21.05 0.00
C GLN A 74 19.23 -22.49 0.48
N THR A 75 17.98 -22.94 0.57
CA THR A 75 17.67 -24.35 0.91
C THR A 75 18.24 -25.32 -0.12
N LYS A 76 18.08 -25.01 -1.42
CA LYS A 76 18.66 -25.81 -2.51
C LYS A 76 20.19 -25.82 -2.46
N ILE A 77 20.80 -24.66 -2.20
CA ILE A 77 22.25 -24.54 -2.02
C ILE A 77 22.72 -25.38 -0.82
N ASN A 78 22.01 -25.37 0.30
CA ASN A 78 22.33 -26.18 1.47
C ASN A 78 22.22 -27.69 1.18
N LYS A 79 21.19 -28.11 0.44
CA LYS A 79 21.07 -29.49 -0.04
C LYS A 79 22.24 -29.89 -0.94
N LEU A 80 22.65 -28.99 -1.85
CA LEU A 80 23.84 -29.21 -2.69
C LEU A 80 25.12 -29.34 -1.84
N LYS A 81 25.30 -28.49 -0.82
CA LYS A 81 26.41 -28.62 0.14
C LYS A 81 26.41 -29.98 0.83
N GLY A 82 25.25 -30.48 1.24
CA GLY A 82 25.10 -31.77 1.92
C GLY A 82 25.36 -32.96 1.00
N VAL A 83 24.81 -32.96 -0.20
CA VAL A 83 24.97 -34.05 -1.18
C VAL A 83 26.38 -34.09 -1.78
N CYS A 84 27.03 -32.93 -2.00
CA CYS A 84 28.38 -32.85 -2.54
C CYS A 84 29.47 -32.70 -1.47
N GLY A 85 29.12 -32.68 -0.17
CA GLY A 85 30.00 -32.74 0.98
C GLY A 85 31.32 -31.97 0.85
N THR A 86 31.30 -30.66 0.61
CA THR A 86 32.48 -29.89 0.15
C THR A 86 32.99 -30.44 -1.18
N ILE A 87 33.03 -29.64 -2.23
CA ILE A 87 33.41 -30.06 -3.60
C ILE A 87 34.69 -30.91 -3.64
N THR A 88 35.60 -30.73 -2.68
CA THR A 88 36.74 -31.61 -2.40
C THR A 88 36.37 -33.11 -2.30
N ASN A 89 35.29 -33.50 -1.63
CA ASN A 89 34.86 -34.90 -1.55
C ASN A 89 34.16 -35.38 -2.83
N PHE A 90 33.38 -34.55 -3.52
CA PHE A 90 32.76 -34.96 -4.79
C PHE A 90 33.80 -35.21 -5.90
N PHE A 91 34.80 -34.32 -6.04
CA PHE A 91 35.92 -34.57 -6.94
C PHE A 91 36.86 -35.67 -6.45
N ARG A 92 37.09 -35.80 -5.14
CA ARG A 92 37.88 -36.92 -4.57
C ARG A 92 37.19 -38.26 -4.81
N VAL A 93 35.89 -38.38 -4.63
CA VAL A 93 35.12 -39.61 -4.92
C VAL A 93 35.18 -39.93 -6.42
N LYS A 94 35.05 -38.95 -7.30
CA LYS A 94 35.16 -39.17 -8.76
C LYS A 94 36.58 -39.53 -9.21
N MET A 95 37.61 -39.03 -8.53
CA MET A 95 39.03 -39.36 -8.81
C MET A 95 39.41 -40.72 -8.20
N SER A 96 38.93 -41.04 -6.99
CA SER A 96 39.13 -42.34 -6.32
C SER A 96 38.32 -43.47 -6.97
N ALA A 97 37.19 -43.17 -7.62
CA ALA A 97 36.41 -44.15 -8.37
C ALA A 97 37.12 -44.68 -9.63
N LYS A 98 38.20 -44.03 -10.09
CA LYS A 98 39.02 -44.56 -11.18
C LYS A 98 40.07 -45.58 -10.72
N ASP A 99 40.45 -45.57 -9.44
CA ASP A 99 41.60 -46.36 -8.98
C ASP A 99 41.26 -47.48 -7.98
N ASN A 100 40.08 -47.52 -7.35
CA ASN A 100 39.74 -48.62 -6.42
C ASN A 100 38.26 -48.98 -6.41
N LEU A 101 37.87 -49.94 -7.26
CA LEU A 101 36.66 -50.72 -7.11
C LEU A 101 36.85 -51.70 -5.91
N SER A 102 36.73 -51.20 -4.69
CA SER A 102 36.55 -52.06 -3.51
C SER A 102 35.16 -51.82 -2.94
N TYR A 103 34.28 -52.76 -3.25
CA TYR A 103 32.92 -52.90 -2.76
C TYR A 103 32.97 -53.18 -1.26
N SER A 104 32.65 -52.18 -0.43
CA SER A 104 32.24 -52.41 0.95
C SER A 104 30.94 -51.66 1.20
N SER A 105 29.85 -52.42 1.14
CA SER A 105 28.51 -52.00 1.48
C SER A 105 28.43 -51.56 2.93
N GLU A 106 28.13 -50.28 3.17
CA GLU A 106 27.29 -49.81 4.27
C GLU A 106 27.00 -48.31 4.09
N PRO A 107 25.74 -47.89 3.80
CA PRO A 107 25.37 -46.50 3.90
C PRO A 107 25.15 -46.15 5.39
N SER A 108 26.05 -45.35 5.96
CA SER A 108 25.88 -44.77 7.30
C SER A 108 24.67 -43.83 7.30
N TYR A 109 23.61 -44.28 7.99
CA TYR A 109 22.41 -43.51 8.28
C TYR A 109 22.73 -42.43 9.33
N VAL A 110 22.91 -41.19 8.88
CA VAL A 110 22.94 -40.02 9.76
C VAL A 110 21.97 -38.97 9.22
N GLY A 111 20.88 -38.75 9.93
CA GLY A 111 20.00 -37.59 9.70
C GLY A 111 18.51 -37.87 9.86
N GLN A 112 18.06 -38.30 11.04
CA GLN A 112 16.66 -38.13 11.43
C GLN A 112 16.40 -36.63 11.62
N THR A 113 15.77 -35.98 10.65
CA THR A 113 15.16 -34.66 10.87
C THR A 113 13.81 -34.88 11.54
N ASN A 114 13.68 -34.49 12.80
CA ASN A 114 12.42 -34.42 13.55
C ASN A 114 11.46 -33.46 12.83
N TYR A 115 10.54 -33.99 12.02
CA TYR A 115 9.50 -33.23 11.32
C TYR A 115 8.12 -33.33 12.00
N ASP A 116 8.05 -33.86 13.23
CA ASP A 116 6.79 -34.28 13.85
C ASP A 116 6.45 -33.54 15.15
N LYS A 117 7.07 -32.38 15.41
CA LYS A 117 6.87 -31.62 16.66
C LYS A 117 6.13 -30.29 16.53
N ASP A 118 5.88 -29.81 15.31
CA ASP A 118 5.24 -28.50 15.07
C ASP A 118 3.91 -28.59 14.29
N TYR A 119 3.29 -29.78 14.20
CA TYR A 119 1.96 -29.89 13.60
C TYR A 119 0.88 -29.48 14.62
N ILE A 120 0.37 -28.26 14.46
CA ILE A 120 -0.82 -27.77 15.18
C ILE A 120 -2.02 -27.93 14.24
N PRO A 121 -2.99 -28.83 14.51
CA PRO A 121 -4.20 -28.92 13.71
C PRO A 121 -5.05 -27.65 13.91
N PRO A 122 -5.73 -27.15 12.86
CA PRO A 122 -6.62 -26.01 13.01
C PRO A 122 -7.81 -26.41 13.89
N THR A 123 -7.92 -25.78 15.06
CA THR A 123 -9.09 -25.87 15.93
C THR A 123 -10.21 -25.05 15.30
N SER A 124 -11.22 -25.74 14.76
CA SER A 124 -12.48 -25.15 14.32
C SER A 124 -13.33 -24.73 15.52
N GLU A 125 -13.03 -23.57 16.09
CA GLU A 125 -13.99 -22.79 16.86
C GLU A 125 -13.77 -21.31 16.57
N ASN A 126 -14.44 -20.80 15.54
CA ASN A 126 -14.82 -19.40 15.45
C ASN A 126 -16.28 -19.32 14.99
N GLY A 127 -17.13 -19.06 15.98
CA GLY A 127 -18.30 -18.18 15.93
C GLY A 127 -19.07 -18.03 14.62
N SER A 128 -20.25 -18.63 14.62
CA SER A 128 -21.49 -18.15 14.01
C SER A 128 -21.51 -16.67 13.64
N ILE A 129 -21.44 -16.35 12.35
CA ILE A 129 -21.94 -15.10 11.78
C ILE A 129 -22.58 -15.42 10.43
N ASN A 130 -23.78 -16.01 10.45
CA ASN A 130 -24.75 -16.01 9.36
C ASN A 130 -26.07 -16.56 9.93
N GLN A 131 -26.73 -15.77 10.77
CA GLN A 131 -28.16 -15.90 10.99
C GLN A 131 -28.83 -14.66 10.41
N GLY A 132 -29.79 -14.91 9.52
CA GLY A 132 -30.78 -13.91 9.13
C GLY A 132 -30.68 -13.49 7.68
N LEU A 133 -31.25 -14.29 6.78
CA LEU A 133 -32.25 -13.81 5.82
C LEU A 133 -33.24 -14.96 5.64
N GLY A 134 -34.33 -14.90 6.39
CA GLY A 134 -35.41 -15.87 6.27
C GLY A 134 -36.26 -15.57 5.04
N PRO A 135 -37.04 -16.53 4.53
CA PRO A 135 -37.93 -16.34 3.37
C PRO A 135 -39.10 -15.36 3.61
N GLU A 136 -39.10 -14.63 4.73
CA GLU A 136 -40.11 -13.63 5.11
C GLU A 136 -39.56 -12.18 5.07
N ASP A 137 -38.28 -11.97 4.72
CA ASP A 137 -37.68 -10.64 4.57
C ASP A 137 -38.10 -9.99 3.24
N ASN A 138 -39.35 -9.52 3.18
CA ASN A 138 -39.82 -8.62 2.13
C ASN A 138 -39.17 -7.25 2.32
N GLU A 139 -38.20 -6.90 1.48
CA GLU A 139 -37.67 -5.54 1.30
C GLU A 139 -38.74 -4.60 0.67
N MET A 140 -39.87 -4.41 1.33
CA MET A 140 -40.83 -3.36 1.01
C MET A 140 -41.62 -2.95 2.26
N THR A 141 -40.92 -2.43 3.26
CA THR A 141 -41.53 -1.56 4.26
C THR A 141 -41.36 -0.11 3.80
N PRO A 142 -42.45 0.66 3.55
CA PRO A 142 -42.29 2.07 3.22
C PRO A 142 -41.76 2.79 4.47
N ARG A 143 -40.59 3.42 4.31
CA ARG A 143 -39.95 4.27 5.31
C ARG A 143 -40.96 5.33 5.78
N ALA A 144 -41.58 5.08 6.92
CA ALA A 144 -42.42 6.02 7.62
C ALA A 144 -41.53 7.14 8.20
N GLY A 145 -41.26 8.11 7.35
CA GLY A 145 -40.56 9.34 7.72
C GLY A 145 -41.09 10.45 6.83
N LYS A 146 -42.26 10.99 7.19
CA LYS A 146 -42.71 12.28 6.68
C LYS A 146 -41.70 13.33 7.14
N SER A 147 -40.65 13.54 6.35
CA SER A 147 -39.94 14.80 6.35
C SER A 147 -40.96 15.84 5.86
N LYS A 148 -41.57 16.56 6.80
CA LYS A 148 -42.19 17.85 6.47
C LYS A 148 -41.06 18.69 5.87
N GLN A 149 -41.03 18.76 4.54
CA GLN A 149 -40.34 19.85 3.87
C GLN A 149 -41.15 21.10 4.22
N ASN A 150 -40.78 21.74 5.33
CA ASN A 150 -41.28 23.06 5.64
C ASN A 150 -40.83 23.96 4.49
N GLY A 151 -41.80 24.70 3.95
CA GLY A 151 -41.65 25.51 2.76
C GLY A 151 -40.42 26.42 2.81
N GLY A 152 -39.87 26.67 1.62
CA GLY A 152 -38.68 27.46 1.40
C GLY A 152 -38.85 28.91 1.83
N ASP A 153 -38.67 29.17 3.12
CA ASP A 153 -38.37 30.51 3.62
C ASP A 153 -36.91 30.84 3.28
N ILE A 154 -36.72 31.97 2.59
CA ILE A 154 -35.41 32.45 2.12
C ILE A 154 -34.41 32.54 3.29
N ASN A 155 -34.88 32.91 4.48
CA ASN A 155 -34.05 33.01 5.68
C ASN A 155 -33.54 31.64 6.15
N THR A 156 -34.35 30.59 6.03
CA THR A 156 -33.96 29.22 6.40
C THR A 156 -32.94 28.65 5.40
N ALA A 157 -33.12 28.94 4.11
CA ALA A 157 -32.14 28.60 3.08
C ALA A 157 -30.81 29.35 3.28
N LEU A 158 -30.87 30.60 3.77
CA LEU A 158 -29.68 31.41 4.07
C LEU A 158 -28.91 30.85 5.27
N ASP A 159 -29.60 30.41 6.32
CA ASP A 159 -28.99 29.75 7.47
C ASP A 159 -28.38 28.39 7.11
N ASP A 160 -29.03 27.62 6.23
CA ASP A 160 -28.48 26.36 5.72
C ASP A 160 -27.24 26.58 4.83
N LEU A 161 -27.24 27.62 3.98
CA LEU A 161 -26.07 28.04 3.21
C LEU A 161 -24.90 28.46 4.11
N LYS A 162 -25.18 29.21 5.17
CA LYS A 162 -24.16 29.62 6.15
C LYS A 162 -23.58 28.43 6.91
N LYS A 163 -24.42 27.45 7.28
CA LYS A 163 -23.96 26.20 7.88
C LYS A 163 -23.11 25.37 6.90
N MET A 164 -23.47 25.33 5.63
CA MET A 164 -22.66 24.64 4.60
C MET A 164 -21.31 25.33 4.40
N GLU A 165 -21.25 26.67 4.45
CA GLU A 165 -20.01 27.43 4.38
C GLU A 165 -19.09 27.14 5.58
N GLU A 166 -19.62 27.12 6.82
CA GLU A 166 -18.83 26.78 8.01
C GLU A 166 -18.32 25.33 7.96
N ASN A 167 -19.13 24.39 7.47
CA ASN A 167 -18.76 22.99 7.30
C ASN A 167 -17.70 22.77 6.22
N SER A 168 -17.64 23.61 5.17
CA SER A 168 -16.59 23.50 4.14
C SER A 168 -15.18 23.70 4.72
N SER A 169 -15.03 24.60 5.70
CA SER A 169 -13.76 24.82 6.41
C SER A 169 -13.33 23.63 7.28
N LEU A 170 -14.30 22.86 7.79
CA LEU A 170 -14.06 21.64 8.55
C LEU A 170 -13.75 20.46 7.63
N LEU A 171 -14.35 20.43 6.43
CA LEU A 171 -14.09 19.44 5.41
C LEU A 171 -12.63 19.45 4.96
N GLY A 172 -12.09 20.63 4.62
CA GLY A 172 -10.68 20.75 4.22
C GLY A 172 -9.69 20.39 5.34
N LYS A 173 -10.03 20.68 6.61
CA LYS A 173 -9.21 20.25 7.77
C LYS A 173 -9.25 18.73 7.98
N ALA A 174 -10.40 18.10 7.77
CA ALA A 174 -10.54 16.66 7.89
C ALA A 174 -9.80 15.94 6.75
N ALA A 175 -9.98 16.41 5.51
CA ALA A 175 -9.27 15.91 4.33
C ALA A 175 -7.74 16.05 4.47
N ALA A 176 -7.25 17.21 4.89
CA ALA A 176 -5.82 17.43 5.13
C ALA A 176 -5.25 16.48 6.20
N LYS A 177 -6.01 16.20 7.26
CA LYS A 177 -5.61 15.25 8.31
C LYS A 177 -5.56 13.81 7.79
N ASP A 178 -6.49 13.43 6.93
CA ASP A 178 -6.54 12.07 6.37
C ASP A 178 -5.46 11.85 5.31
N ILE A 179 -5.18 12.83 4.44
CA ILE A 179 -4.01 12.82 3.54
C ILE A 179 -2.72 12.67 4.35
N GLY A 180 -2.57 13.43 5.44
CA GLY A 180 -1.40 13.33 6.32
C GLY A 180 -1.21 11.92 6.90
N LYS A 181 -2.29 11.24 7.31
CA LYS A 181 -2.22 9.85 7.78
C LYS A 181 -1.85 8.88 6.65
N GLN A 182 -2.42 9.07 5.46
CA GLN A 182 -2.15 8.20 4.31
C GLN A 182 -0.68 8.30 3.90
N VAL A 183 -0.14 9.52 3.80
CA VAL A 183 1.29 9.76 3.53
C VAL A 183 2.17 9.13 4.60
N ASN A 184 1.84 9.27 5.90
CA ASN A 184 2.62 8.67 6.97
C ASN A 184 2.62 7.12 6.93
N THR A 185 1.48 6.54 6.53
CA THR A 185 1.36 5.09 6.30
C THR A 185 2.22 4.64 5.13
N GLN A 186 2.24 5.42 4.03
CA GLN A 186 3.08 5.14 2.87
C GLN A 186 4.58 5.23 3.19
N ILE A 187 4.99 6.19 4.03
CA ILE A 187 6.38 6.28 4.53
C ILE A 187 6.74 5.01 5.30
N SER A 188 5.85 4.54 6.18
CA SER A 188 6.08 3.29 6.91
C SER A 188 6.18 2.07 5.99
N LYS A 189 5.40 2.02 4.90
CA LYS A 189 5.51 0.97 3.87
C LYS A 189 6.84 1.07 3.10
N LEU A 190 7.30 2.28 2.78
CA LEU A 190 8.62 2.50 2.16
C LEU A 190 9.75 1.99 3.04
N ASP A 191 9.70 2.24 4.36
CA ASP A 191 10.70 1.69 5.28
C ASP A 191 10.70 0.15 5.29
N GLN A 192 9.51 -0.47 5.22
CA GLN A 192 9.40 -1.92 5.08
C GLN A 192 10.01 -2.42 3.76
N LEU A 193 9.73 -1.74 2.64
CA LEU A 193 10.31 -2.06 1.34
C LEU A 193 11.83 -1.98 1.34
N ILE A 194 12.40 -0.93 1.94
CA ILE A 194 13.85 -0.76 2.06
C ILE A 194 14.45 -1.95 2.83
N ASN A 195 13.88 -2.28 3.98
CA ASN A 195 14.36 -3.42 4.79
C ASN A 195 14.26 -4.76 4.03
N GLN A 196 13.18 -4.97 3.28
CA GLN A 196 13.01 -6.19 2.46
C GLN A 196 13.99 -6.23 1.29
N ALA A 197 14.27 -5.10 0.66
CA ALA A 197 15.25 -4.97 -0.42
C ALA A 197 16.67 -5.23 0.08
N ASP A 198 17.05 -4.70 1.24
CA ASP A 198 18.36 -4.92 1.85
C ASP A 198 18.58 -6.39 2.23
N ARG A 199 17.54 -7.04 2.78
CA ARG A 199 17.57 -8.49 3.04
C ARG A 199 17.76 -9.28 1.74
N ALA A 200 16.99 -8.94 0.71
CA ALA A 200 17.08 -9.59 -0.59
C ALA A 200 18.47 -9.43 -1.21
N GLN A 201 19.03 -8.21 -1.19
CA GLN A 201 20.35 -7.90 -1.71
C GLN A 201 21.45 -8.67 -0.97
N THR A 202 21.39 -8.71 0.36
CA THR A 202 22.36 -9.43 1.19
C THR A 202 22.32 -10.93 0.89
N SER A 203 21.11 -11.51 0.85
CA SER A 203 20.91 -12.92 0.54
C SER A 203 21.36 -13.28 -0.87
N LEU A 204 21.05 -12.47 -1.88
CA LEU A 204 21.51 -12.64 -3.26
C LEU A 204 23.04 -12.66 -3.35
N ASN A 205 23.70 -11.68 -2.74
CA ASN A 205 25.16 -11.59 -2.75
C ASN A 205 25.80 -12.79 -2.06
N HIS A 206 25.23 -13.22 -0.92
CA HIS A 206 25.69 -14.38 -0.19
C HIS A 206 25.54 -15.68 -0.99
N GLN A 207 24.37 -15.90 -1.60
CA GLN A 207 24.09 -17.06 -2.44
C GLN A 207 24.97 -17.09 -3.68
N ASN A 208 25.15 -15.95 -4.36
CA ASN A 208 26.07 -15.82 -5.49
C ASN A 208 27.50 -16.17 -5.11
N LYS A 209 27.97 -15.75 -3.93
CA LYS A 209 29.30 -16.12 -3.43
C LYS A 209 29.39 -17.63 -3.21
N GLN A 210 28.39 -18.25 -2.58
CA GLN A 210 28.36 -19.70 -2.39
C GLN A 210 28.38 -20.46 -3.72
N MET A 211 27.53 -20.06 -4.68
CA MET A 211 27.47 -20.64 -6.02
C MET A 211 28.81 -20.54 -6.76
N ARG A 212 29.50 -19.41 -6.68
CA ARG A 212 30.83 -19.24 -7.28
C ARG A 212 31.86 -20.19 -6.67
N THR A 213 31.77 -20.48 -5.37
CA THR A 213 32.64 -21.48 -4.75
C THR A 213 32.39 -22.89 -5.28
N PHE A 214 31.16 -23.22 -5.71
CA PHE A 214 30.85 -24.51 -6.33
C PHE A 214 31.39 -24.69 -7.74
N LEU A 215 31.61 -23.58 -8.46
CA LEU A 215 32.07 -23.59 -9.85
C LEU A 215 33.59 -23.47 -9.98
N ARG A 216 34.31 -23.20 -8.88
CA ARG A 216 35.77 -23.23 -8.81
C ARG A 216 36.24 -24.59 -8.33
#